data_AF-A0A8H4NFL8-F1
#
_entry.id   AF-A0A8H4NFL8-F1
#
_cell.length_a   1.000
_cell.length_b   1.000
_cell.length_c   1.000
_cell.angle_alpha   90.00
_cell.angle_beta   90.00
_cell.angle_gamma   90.00
#
_symmetry.space_group_name_H-M   'P 1'
#
loop_
_entity.id
_entity.type
_entity.pdbx_description
1 polymer ?
#
loop_
_entity_poly.entity_id
_entity_poly.type
_entity_poly.pdbx_seq_one_letter_code
_entity_poly.pdbx_strand_id
1 'polypeptide(L)'
;MQFTSSVFVAFAALASLAAAAPTSPTEDVPAILAREAANSNLVKRCYIEGPNGCARCIQQYNLTCPFFGGATCSKGARKWLDRVGVYRTGSWVLLGIKSLIKGPTGMDYAEGGSLVGAARLWCFLLLTFAATLVFVPKHATLLRVGATLGVACFQYAFYMAIVDTSITPAQKSNICLLSWGFFMSSMEQILISQINTADLLTKAEKDGDNDVGAATLLFRAAGMYFNLRRVGVRGEISVKYRRTITRARFLYAKVAEVLVWYLIMDAAMSAPRPENRLVTRDKQTLFRLSNLSLEDLAFRLFSTLGIWLVTFVCNRLNHACAAVVSLMLGLSQPEDWPHLNGSISACYTVRGFWGKFWHQLYRKTFTSLGDFVPDRIFRLRRGTLVSRYTRLFLAFLMSGLMHHCIGHLYLFAADAMFASERFYAIQAVGIAFEDAVQAMTAHVHIPMPVRRVVGYIWVLVFLSWSTPISSYPSMRAGDIGQMVPFRVVDHFIQS
;
A
#
# COMPACT_ATOMS: atom_id res chain seq x y z
N MET A 1 -26.93 -20.12 5.17
CA MET A 1 -25.61 -20.27 5.83
C MET A 1 -24.43 -20.48 4.86
N GLN A 2 -24.59 -20.23 3.55
CA GLN A 2 -23.53 -20.41 2.52
C GLN A 2 -22.93 -19.09 1.96
N PHE A 3 -23.35 -17.92 2.47
CA PHE A 3 -22.99 -16.60 1.92
C PHE A 3 -21.67 -16.01 2.47
N THR A 4 -21.11 -16.58 3.54
CA THR A 4 -19.82 -16.15 4.13
C THR A 4 -18.61 -16.63 3.32
N SER A 5 -18.78 -17.67 2.51
CA SER A 5 -17.72 -18.26 1.68
C SER A 5 -17.36 -17.37 0.47
N SER A 6 -18.31 -16.63 -0.11
CA SER A 6 -18.07 -15.78 -1.29
C SER A 6 -17.23 -14.53 -0.97
N VAL A 7 -17.37 -13.98 0.23
CA VAL A 7 -16.54 -12.87 0.71
C VAL A 7 -15.12 -13.35 0.98
N PHE A 8 -14.96 -14.55 1.56
CA PHE A 8 -13.65 -15.17 1.74
C PHE A 8 -13.00 -15.57 0.40
N VAL A 9 -13.75 -16.04 -0.59
CA VAL A 9 -13.22 -16.27 -1.94
C VAL A 9 -12.78 -14.96 -2.60
N ALA A 10 -13.44 -13.82 -2.34
CA ALA A 10 -12.99 -12.53 -2.85
C ALA A 10 -11.72 -12.01 -2.11
N PHE A 11 -11.66 -12.13 -0.78
CA PHE A 11 -10.47 -11.76 0.01
C PHE A 11 -9.29 -12.69 -0.26
N ALA A 12 -9.52 -14.00 -0.33
CA ALA A 12 -8.53 -15.01 -0.64
C ALA A 12 -8.15 -14.98 -2.11
N ALA A 13 -9.04 -14.72 -3.08
CA ALA A 13 -8.65 -14.55 -4.48
C ALA A 13 -7.82 -13.27 -4.69
N LEU A 14 -8.17 -12.15 -4.03
CA LEU A 14 -7.38 -10.92 -4.08
C LEU A 14 -6.02 -11.08 -3.38
N ALA A 15 -5.97 -11.82 -2.26
CA ALA A 15 -4.71 -12.17 -1.58
C ALA A 15 -3.91 -13.25 -2.34
N SER A 16 -4.55 -14.19 -3.02
CA SER A 16 -3.92 -15.29 -3.77
C SER A 16 -3.41 -14.85 -5.14
N LEU A 17 -4.02 -13.83 -5.74
CA LEU A 17 -3.46 -13.11 -6.89
C LEU A 17 -2.18 -12.34 -6.52
N ALA A 18 -2.01 -11.98 -5.23
CA ALA A 18 -0.78 -11.37 -4.70
C ALA A 18 0.23 -12.38 -4.12
N ALA A 19 -0.20 -13.61 -3.75
CA ALA A 19 0.59 -14.57 -2.97
C ALA A 19 0.93 -15.88 -3.69
N ALA A 20 0.81 -15.96 -5.02
CA ALA A 20 1.18 -17.17 -5.74
C ALA A 20 2.72 -17.36 -5.79
N ALA A 21 3.26 -18.07 -4.81
CA ALA A 21 4.52 -18.80 -4.94
C ALA A 21 4.48 -20.10 -4.10
N PRO A 22 4.87 -21.26 -4.66
CA PRO A 22 5.08 -22.47 -3.88
C PRO A 22 6.46 -22.45 -3.18
N THR A 23 6.53 -23.02 -1.98
CA THR A 23 7.69 -23.01 -1.07
C THR A 23 8.54 -24.29 -1.15
N SER A 24 9.84 -24.12 -1.48
CA SER A 24 11.08 -24.86 -1.07
C SER A 24 11.22 -26.39 -1.29
N PRO A 25 12.43 -27.02 -1.23
CA PRO A 25 13.76 -26.50 -0.86
C PRO A 25 14.94 -26.83 -1.82
N THR A 26 16.04 -26.09 -1.64
CA THR A 26 17.43 -26.34 -2.14
C THR A 26 17.58 -26.91 -3.55
N GLU A 27 17.75 -26.05 -4.56
CA GLU A 27 18.08 -26.48 -5.93
C GLU A 27 19.30 -25.74 -6.49
N ASP A 28 20.12 -26.51 -7.19
CA ASP A 28 21.39 -26.14 -7.81
C ASP A 28 21.21 -25.19 -9.01
N VAL A 29 22.23 -24.38 -9.31
CA VAL A 29 22.21 -23.28 -10.30
C VAL A 29 21.66 -23.68 -11.69
N PRO A 30 21.91 -24.90 -12.22
CA PRO A 30 21.33 -25.33 -13.50
C PRO A 30 19.79 -25.43 -13.49
N ALA A 31 19.17 -25.79 -12.36
CA ALA A 31 17.72 -25.91 -12.25
C ALA A 31 17.03 -24.55 -12.20
N ILE A 32 17.69 -23.54 -11.61
CA ILE A 32 17.23 -22.13 -11.61
C ILE A 32 17.18 -21.61 -13.05
N LEU A 33 18.22 -21.88 -13.85
CA LEU A 33 18.30 -21.46 -15.25
C LEU A 33 17.27 -22.18 -16.13
N ALA A 34 17.02 -23.48 -15.90
CA ALA A 34 15.97 -24.22 -16.58
C ALA A 34 14.56 -23.69 -16.22
N ARG A 35 14.35 -23.27 -14.97
CA ARG A 35 13.09 -22.66 -14.51
C ARG A 35 12.90 -21.24 -15.06
N GLU A 36 13.96 -20.44 -15.16
CA GLU A 36 13.92 -19.11 -15.79
C GLU A 36 13.67 -19.20 -17.31
N ALA A 37 14.20 -20.25 -17.96
CA ALA A 37 13.90 -20.59 -19.35
C ALA A 37 12.44 -21.06 -19.52
N ALA A 38 11.91 -21.87 -18.59
CA ALA A 38 10.51 -22.30 -18.58
C ALA A 38 9.52 -21.15 -18.27
N ASN A 39 9.93 -20.17 -17.45
CA ASN A 39 9.13 -18.99 -17.09
C ASN A 39 9.23 -17.83 -18.10
N SER A 40 9.80 -18.05 -19.28
CA SER A 40 9.83 -17.09 -20.39
C SER A 40 10.59 -15.77 -20.13
N ASN A 41 11.36 -15.66 -19.04
CA ASN A 41 12.09 -14.44 -18.70
C ASN A 41 13.44 -14.33 -19.45
N LEU A 42 14.10 -15.45 -19.72
CA LEU A 42 15.33 -15.46 -20.53
C LEU A 42 15.03 -15.06 -22.00
N VAL A 43 13.92 -15.57 -22.53
CA VAL A 43 13.45 -15.27 -23.90
C VAL A 43 13.06 -13.80 -24.03
N LYS A 44 12.45 -13.19 -23.00
CA LYS A 44 12.12 -11.75 -22.98
C LYS A 44 13.35 -10.86 -23.05
N ARG A 45 14.46 -11.20 -22.37
CA ARG A 45 15.70 -10.40 -22.44
C ARG A 45 16.36 -10.49 -23.81
N CYS A 46 16.47 -11.68 -24.40
CA CYS A 46 17.11 -11.83 -25.72
C CYS A 46 16.24 -11.29 -26.88
N TYR A 47 14.91 -11.12 -26.70
CA TYR A 47 14.01 -10.55 -27.72
C TYR A 47 14.11 -9.02 -27.85
N ILE A 48 14.57 -8.32 -26.81
CA ILE A 48 14.67 -6.85 -26.77
C ILE A 48 15.83 -6.33 -27.64
N GLU A 49 16.84 -7.15 -27.93
CA GLU A 49 18.04 -6.76 -28.69
C GLU A 49 18.00 -7.16 -30.19
N GLY A 50 16.86 -7.64 -30.67
CA GLY A 50 16.70 -8.03 -32.07
C GLY A 50 17.44 -9.33 -32.45
N PRO A 51 17.44 -9.72 -33.74
CA PRO A 51 17.94 -11.02 -34.21
C PRO A 51 19.42 -11.29 -33.87
N ASN A 52 20.22 -10.23 -33.71
CA ASN A 52 21.65 -10.34 -33.36
C ASN A 52 21.88 -10.58 -31.86
N GLY A 53 20.96 -10.17 -30.98
CA GLY A 53 21.04 -10.42 -29.54
C GLY A 53 20.78 -11.89 -29.17
N CYS A 54 19.90 -12.54 -29.93
CA CYS A 54 19.58 -13.96 -29.72
C CYS A 54 20.79 -14.87 -30.02
N ALA A 55 21.57 -14.55 -31.07
CA ALA A 55 22.80 -15.27 -31.40
C ALA A 55 23.90 -15.11 -30.34
N ARG A 56 24.03 -13.91 -29.75
CA ARG A 56 24.98 -13.65 -28.64
C ARG A 56 24.60 -14.39 -27.36
N CYS A 57 23.31 -14.42 -27.00
CA CYS A 57 22.81 -15.20 -25.85
C CYS A 57 23.16 -16.70 -26.00
N ILE A 58 22.96 -17.28 -27.18
CA ILE A 58 23.22 -18.69 -27.45
C ILE A 58 24.71 -19.02 -27.29
N GLN A 59 25.59 -18.13 -27.76
CA GLN A 59 27.04 -18.31 -27.71
C GLN A 59 27.63 -18.06 -26.31
N GLN A 60 27.09 -17.09 -25.57
CA GLN A 60 27.54 -16.73 -24.22
C GLN A 60 27.17 -17.78 -23.17
N TYR A 61 26.06 -18.50 -23.35
CA TYR A 61 25.55 -19.49 -22.40
C TYR A 61 25.60 -20.94 -22.91
N ASN A 62 26.23 -21.18 -24.06
CA ASN A 62 26.45 -22.50 -24.67
C ASN A 62 25.18 -23.36 -24.80
N LEU A 63 24.07 -22.73 -25.23
CA LEU A 63 22.76 -23.37 -25.35
C LEU A 63 22.58 -24.01 -26.74
N THR A 64 21.97 -25.19 -26.82
CA THR A 64 21.59 -25.82 -28.10
C THR A 64 20.19 -25.38 -28.52
N CYS A 65 20.07 -24.74 -29.69
CA CYS A 65 18.77 -24.37 -30.27
C CYS A 65 18.14 -25.60 -30.96
N PRO A 66 16.88 -25.98 -30.65
CA PRO A 66 16.23 -27.14 -31.28
C PRO A 66 15.77 -26.87 -32.72
N PHE A 67 15.97 -25.66 -33.25
CA PHE A 67 15.61 -25.29 -34.62
C PHE A 67 16.86 -24.99 -35.45
N PHE A 68 17.51 -26.05 -35.93
CA PHE A 68 18.45 -25.94 -37.05
C PHE A 68 17.63 -25.85 -38.35
N GLY A 69 17.70 -24.69 -39.00
CA GLY A 69 17.05 -24.42 -40.28
C GLY A 69 16.70 -22.95 -40.39
N GLY A 70 17.44 -22.21 -41.24
CA GLY A 70 17.38 -20.76 -41.37
C GLY A 70 15.98 -20.16 -41.51
N ALA A 71 15.86 -18.94 -40.99
CA ALA A 71 14.79 -17.98 -41.26
C ALA A 71 13.34 -18.47 -41.04
N THR A 72 12.91 -18.70 -39.79
CA THR A 72 11.49 -18.54 -39.35
C THR A 72 11.30 -18.82 -37.85
N CYS A 73 11.99 -18.08 -36.97
CA CYS A 73 11.82 -18.22 -35.51
C CYS A 73 10.47 -17.68 -34.97
N SER A 74 9.75 -16.84 -35.72
CA SER A 74 8.57 -16.10 -35.22
C SER A 74 7.24 -16.85 -35.28
N LYS A 75 7.08 -17.84 -36.17
CA LYS A 75 5.78 -18.54 -36.38
C LYS A 75 5.62 -19.84 -35.58
N GLY A 76 6.72 -20.55 -35.27
CA GLY A 76 6.67 -21.82 -34.54
C GLY A 76 6.33 -21.68 -33.05
N ALA A 77 6.88 -20.65 -32.39
CA ALA A 77 6.72 -20.45 -30.95
C ALA A 77 5.26 -20.18 -30.52
N ARG A 78 4.48 -19.53 -31.37
CA ARG A 78 3.07 -19.19 -31.09
C ARG A 78 2.17 -20.44 -31.06
N LYS A 79 2.39 -21.37 -31.99
CA LYS A 79 1.69 -22.67 -32.04
C LYS A 79 2.05 -23.59 -30.86
N TRP A 80 3.28 -23.49 -30.36
CA TRP A 80 3.70 -24.26 -29.18
C TRP A 80 3.06 -23.70 -27.90
N LEU A 81 3.07 -22.37 -27.70
CA LEU A 81 2.43 -21.71 -26.56
C LEU A 81 0.91 -21.95 -26.48
N ASP A 82 0.23 -22.05 -27.62
CA ASP A 82 -1.21 -22.39 -27.67
C ASP A 82 -1.50 -23.85 -27.27
N ARG A 83 -0.57 -24.80 -27.53
CA ARG A 83 -0.73 -26.21 -27.11
C ARG A 83 -0.53 -26.42 -25.61
N VAL A 84 0.23 -25.56 -24.93
CA VAL A 84 0.54 -25.68 -23.49
C VAL A 84 -0.52 -25.00 -22.59
N GLY A 85 -1.60 -24.44 -23.16
CA GLY A 85 -2.80 -24.08 -22.40
C GLY A 85 -2.69 -22.84 -21.49
N VAL A 86 -1.64 -22.01 -21.65
CA VAL A 86 -1.32 -20.89 -20.75
C VAL A 86 -2.34 -19.73 -20.81
N TYR A 87 -3.29 -19.72 -21.76
CA TYR A 87 -4.21 -18.58 -21.97
C TYR A 87 -5.67 -18.78 -21.55
N ARG A 88 -6.10 -19.94 -21.02
CA ARG A 88 -7.55 -20.25 -21.00
C ARG A 88 -8.35 -19.89 -19.74
N THR A 89 -7.78 -19.48 -18.62
CA THR A 89 -8.57 -19.26 -17.37
C THR A 89 -8.72 -17.81 -16.90
N GLY A 90 -8.08 -16.83 -17.57
CA GLY A 90 -8.28 -15.39 -17.27
C GLY A 90 -8.90 -14.57 -18.40
N SER A 91 -9.16 -15.19 -19.56
CA SER A 91 -9.37 -14.47 -20.82
C SER A 91 -10.69 -13.68 -20.89
N TRP A 92 -11.78 -14.15 -20.28
CA TRP A 92 -13.09 -13.49 -20.41
C TRP A 92 -13.19 -12.15 -19.67
N VAL A 93 -12.61 -12.05 -18.47
CA VAL A 93 -12.56 -10.80 -17.70
C VAL A 93 -11.56 -9.82 -18.35
N LEU A 94 -10.43 -10.32 -18.83
CA LEU A 94 -9.42 -9.53 -19.54
C LEU A 94 -9.89 -9.05 -20.93
N LEU A 95 -10.71 -9.83 -21.64
CA LEU A 95 -11.33 -9.44 -22.91
C LEU A 95 -12.40 -8.36 -22.70
N GLY A 96 -13.21 -8.46 -21.64
CA GLY A 96 -14.15 -7.41 -21.26
C GLY A 96 -13.47 -6.09 -20.87
N ILE A 97 -12.36 -6.18 -20.12
CA ILE A 97 -11.55 -5.01 -19.75
C ILE A 97 -10.81 -4.42 -20.96
N LYS A 98 -10.23 -5.25 -21.84
CA LYS A 98 -9.62 -4.78 -23.11
C LYS A 98 -10.65 -4.17 -24.06
N SER A 99 -11.89 -4.66 -24.05
CA SER A 99 -13.02 -4.10 -24.80
C SER A 99 -13.49 -2.76 -24.23
N LEU A 100 -13.45 -2.57 -22.91
CA LEU A 100 -13.78 -1.29 -22.26
C LEU A 100 -12.67 -0.23 -22.44
N ILE A 101 -11.42 -0.67 -22.62
CA ILE A 101 -10.28 0.20 -22.93
C ILE A 101 -10.29 0.62 -24.42
N LYS A 102 -10.85 -0.19 -25.31
CA LYS A 102 -11.09 0.19 -26.71
C LYS A 102 -12.35 1.06 -26.79
N GLY A 103 -12.16 2.37 -26.91
CA GLY A 103 -13.25 3.30 -27.25
C GLY A 103 -13.96 2.92 -28.57
N PRO A 104 -15.13 3.51 -28.87
CA PRO A 104 -15.97 3.16 -30.02
C PRO A 104 -15.33 3.37 -31.40
N THR A 105 -14.17 4.02 -31.45
CA THR A 105 -13.40 4.28 -32.64
C THR A 105 -12.08 3.54 -32.50
N GLY A 106 -11.80 2.60 -33.41
CA GLY A 106 -10.58 1.78 -33.44
C GLY A 106 -9.28 2.56 -33.66
N MET A 107 -8.95 3.45 -32.73
CA MET A 107 -7.61 4.01 -32.57
C MET A 107 -6.76 3.01 -31.81
N ASP A 108 -5.67 2.58 -32.44
CA ASP A 108 -4.59 1.83 -31.81
C ASP A 108 -4.06 2.64 -30.62
N TYR A 109 -4.38 2.22 -29.39
CA TYR A 109 -3.62 2.64 -28.19
C TYR A 109 -2.29 1.88 -28.18
N ALA A 110 -1.43 2.23 -29.13
CA ALA A 110 0.00 1.96 -29.13
C ALA A 110 0.79 3.18 -28.63
N GLU A 111 0.15 4.09 -27.88
CA GLU A 111 0.85 5.09 -27.08
C GLU A 111 1.02 4.53 -25.65
N GLY A 112 2.26 4.40 -25.22
CA GLY A 112 2.65 3.80 -23.94
C GLY A 112 1.95 4.42 -22.73
N GLY A 113 1.90 3.66 -21.62
CA GLY A 113 1.22 4.01 -20.36
C GLY A 113 1.46 5.45 -19.92
N SER A 114 0.55 6.34 -20.28
CA SER A 114 0.63 7.76 -19.95
C SER A 114 -0.08 8.02 -18.62
N LEU A 115 0.39 9.03 -17.87
CA LEU A 115 -0.26 9.49 -16.64
C LEU A 115 -1.73 9.87 -16.86
N VAL A 116 -2.09 10.28 -18.08
CA VAL A 116 -3.47 10.56 -18.49
C VAL A 116 -4.33 9.29 -18.44
N GLY A 117 -3.80 8.15 -18.90
CA GLY A 117 -4.48 6.85 -18.81
C GLY A 117 -4.75 6.45 -17.36
N ALA A 118 -3.74 6.62 -16.50
CA ALA A 118 -3.90 6.36 -15.06
C ALA A 118 -4.95 7.30 -14.43
N ALA A 119 -4.94 8.60 -14.76
CA ALA A 119 -5.93 9.55 -14.27
C ALA A 119 -7.36 9.17 -14.69
N ARG A 120 -7.57 8.75 -15.94
CA ARG A 120 -8.89 8.28 -16.43
C ARG A 120 -9.38 7.06 -15.64
N LEU A 121 -8.52 6.07 -15.41
CA LEU A 121 -8.85 4.87 -14.63
C LEU A 121 -9.25 5.22 -13.19
N TRP A 122 -8.54 6.18 -12.59
CA TRP A 122 -8.87 6.67 -11.26
C TRP A 122 -10.22 7.40 -11.21
N CYS A 123 -10.56 8.19 -12.24
CA CYS A 123 -11.89 8.79 -12.36
C CYS A 123 -13.01 7.74 -12.48
N PHE A 124 -12.81 6.67 -13.25
CA PHE A 124 -13.78 5.56 -13.31
C PHE A 124 -13.95 4.86 -11.96
N LEU A 125 -12.85 4.67 -11.22
CA LEU A 125 -12.87 4.12 -9.87
C LEU A 125 -13.70 5.01 -8.94
N LEU A 126 -13.43 6.32 -8.92
CA LEU A 126 -14.17 7.30 -8.12
C LEU A 126 -15.66 7.32 -8.46
N LEU A 127 -16.00 7.33 -9.75
CA LEU A 127 -17.39 7.34 -10.20
C LEU A 127 -18.11 6.05 -9.79
N THR A 128 -17.48 4.89 -9.96
CA THR A 128 -18.05 3.59 -9.56
C THR A 128 -18.31 3.56 -8.06
N PHE A 129 -17.35 4.04 -7.26
CA PHE A 129 -17.50 4.18 -5.82
C PHE A 129 -18.68 5.11 -5.47
N ALA A 130 -18.69 6.33 -6.00
CA ALA A 130 -19.73 7.31 -5.74
C ALA A 130 -21.13 6.82 -6.13
N ALA A 131 -21.26 6.23 -7.32
CA ALA A 131 -22.51 5.65 -7.81
C ALA A 131 -23.01 4.51 -6.92
N THR A 132 -22.09 3.70 -6.37
CA THR A 132 -22.46 2.62 -5.44
C THR A 132 -23.07 3.16 -4.15
N LEU A 133 -22.50 4.24 -3.59
CA LEU A 133 -23.02 4.85 -2.36
C LEU A 133 -24.41 5.48 -2.57
N VAL A 134 -24.66 6.06 -3.75
CA VAL A 134 -25.91 6.78 -4.05
C VAL A 134 -27.02 5.87 -4.55
N PHE A 135 -26.71 4.95 -5.47
CA PHE A 135 -27.74 4.18 -6.18
C PHE A 135 -27.90 2.74 -5.71
N VAL A 136 -26.94 2.19 -4.96
CA VAL A 136 -27.02 0.78 -4.50
C VAL A 136 -27.48 0.72 -3.03
N PRO A 137 -28.69 0.18 -2.77
CA PRO A 137 -29.21 0.07 -1.42
C PRO A 137 -28.29 -0.70 -0.48
N LYS A 138 -28.28 -0.35 0.82
CA LYS A 138 -27.44 -1.02 1.83
C LYS A 138 -27.69 -2.53 1.95
N HIS A 139 -28.92 -2.98 1.67
CA HIS A 139 -29.31 -4.39 1.76
C HIS A 139 -28.97 -5.19 0.50
N ALA A 140 -28.68 -4.53 -0.63
CA ALA A 140 -28.35 -5.17 -1.90
C ALA A 140 -26.90 -5.69 -1.91
N THR A 141 -26.63 -6.67 -1.06
CA THR A 141 -25.27 -7.16 -0.76
C THR A 141 -24.56 -7.66 -2.03
N LEU A 142 -25.26 -8.38 -2.91
CA LEU A 142 -24.67 -8.88 -4.16
C LEU A 142 -24.21 -7.75 -5.08
N LEU A 143 -25.02 -6.70 -5.26
CA LEU A 143 -24.66 -5.54 -6.05
C LEU A 143 -23.48 -4.78 -5.44
N ARG A 144 -23.44 -4.63 -4.11
CA ARG A 144 -22.30 -4.02 -3.40
C ARG A 144 -21.02 -4.82 -3.54
N VAL A 145 -21.09 -6.14 -3.49
CA VAL A 145 -19.95 -7.03 -3.77
C VAL A 145 -19.49 -6.86 -5.22
N GLY A 146 -20.43 -6.91 -6.19
CA GLY A 146 -20.11 -6.69 -7.60
C GLY A 146 -19.45 -5.33 -7.86
N ALA A 147 -19.97 -4.26 -7.28
CA ALA A 147 -19.38 -2.93 -7.37
C ALA A 147 -17.99 -2.86 -6.76
N THR A 148 -17.77 -3.54 -5.62
CA THR A 148 -16.44 -3.62 -4.99
C THR A 148 -15.44 -4.36 -5.88
N LEU A 149 -15.86 -5.43 -6.55
CA LEU A 149 -15.04 -6.13 -7.54
C LEU A 149 -14.72 -5.22 -8.74
N GLY A 150 -15.69 -4.43 -9.22
CA GLY A 150 -15.46 -3.43 -10.27
C GLY A 150 -14.42 -2.38 -9.86
N VAL A 151 -14.56 -1.83 -8.65
CA VAL A 151 -13.56 -0.90 -8.06
C VAL A 151 -12.19 -1.58 -7.95
N ALA A 152 -12.12 -2.85 -7.56
CA ALA A 152 -10.86 -3.60 -7.50
C ALA A 152 -10.22 -3.81 -8.88
N CYS A 153 -11.01 -4.09 -9.91
CA CYS A 153 -10.54 -4.19 -11.29
C CYS A 153 -9.97 -2.85 -11.79
N PHE A 154 -10.66 -1.73 -11.52
CA PHE A 154 -10.14 -0.41 -11.87
C PHE A 154 -8.88 -0.06 -11.08
N GLN A 155 -8.80 -0.42 -9.79
CA GLN A 155 -7.59 -0.23 -8.99
C GLN A 155 -6.41 -1.03 -9.54
N TYR A 156 -6.63 -2.28 -9.96
CA TYR A 156 -5.60 -3.10 -10.59
C TYR A 156 -5.15 -2.51 -11.92
N ALA A 157 -6.08 -2.09 -12.78
CA ALA A 157 -5.74 -1.43 -14.04
C ALA A 157 -4.98 -0.13 -13.82
N PHE A 158 -5.38 0.68 -12.82
CA PHE A 158 -4.66 1.88 -12.40
C PHE A 158 -3.24 1.56 -11.98
N TYR A 159 -3.06 0.52 -11.16
CA TYR A 159 -1.73 0.07 -10.72
C TYR A 159 -0.84 -0.31 -11.90
N MET A 160 -1.35 -1.11 -12.84
CA MET A 160 -0.60 -1.48 -14.04
C MET A 160 -0.25 -0.25 -14.90
N ALA A 161 -1.18 0.68 -15.07
CA ALA A 161 -0.93 1.92 -15.78
C ALA A 161 0.19 2.76 -15.12
N ILE A 162 0.23 2.83 -13.79
CA ILE A 162 1.32 3.50 -13.05
C ILE A 162 2.65 2.76 -13.23
N VAL A 163 2.65 1.43 -13.17
CA VAL A 163 3.86 0.62 -13.38
C VAL A 163 4.47 0.86 -14.77
N ASP A 164 3.63 1.03 -15.79
CA ASP A 164 4.04 1.25 -17.18
C ASP A 164 4.54 2.69 -17.47
N THR A 165 4.39 3.63 -16.53
CA THR A 165 4.90 5.01 -16.70
C THR A 165 6.43 5.10 -16.60
N SER A 166 7.00 6.19 -17.09
CA SER A 166 8.44 6.49 -17.02
C SER A 166 8.90 7.10 -15.68
N ILE A 167 7.99 7.32 -14.73
CA ILE A 167 8.32 7.91 -13.43
C ILE A 167 9.18 6.96 -12.58
N THR A 168 9.84 7.48 -11.55
CA THR A 168 10.79 6.69 -10.76
C THR A 168 10.11 5.56 -9.97
N PRO A 169 10.81 4.47 -9.63
CA PRO A 169 10.28 3.46 -8.70
C PRO A 169 9.78 4.06 -7.38
N ALA A 170 10.47 5.05 -6.83
CA ALA A 170 10.05 5.75 -5.61
C ALA A 170 8.70 6.47 -5.77
N GLN A 171 8.50 7.18 -6.89
CA GLN A 171 7.23 7.82 -7.22
C GLN A 171 6.10 6.80 -7.44
N LYS A 172 6.38 5.72 -8.19
CA LYS A 172 5.43 4.62 -8.40
C LYS A 172 4.96 4.04 -7.06
N SER A 173 5.91 3.73 -6.18
CA SER A 173 5.65 3.18 -4.85
C SER A 173 4.76 4.10 -4.02
N ASN A 174 5.07 5.40 -4.01
CA ASN A 174 4.29 6.38 -3.27
C ASN A 174 2.83 6.49 -3.77
N ILE A 175 2.63 6.56 -5.09
CA ILE A 175 1.29 6.62 -5.71
C ILE A 175 0.50 5.33 -5.43
N CYS A 176 1.17 4.17 -5.56
CA CYS A 176 0.55 2.88 -5.34
C CYS A 176 0.11 2.69 -3.89
N LEU A 177 0.96 3.04 -2.91
CA LEU A 177 0.64 2.97 -1.48
C LEU A 177 -0.56 3.87 -1.12
N LEU A 178 -0.54 5.11 -1.61
CA LEU A 178 -1.61 6.07 -1.35
C LEU A 178 -2.94 5.61 -1.98
N SER A 179 -2.92 5.20 -3.25
CA SER A 179 -4.11 4.70 -3.95
C SER A 179 -4.67 3.43 -3.31
N TRP A 180 -3.81 2.51 -2.85
CA TRP A 180 -4.24 1.30 -2.14
C TRP A 180 -4.97 1.65 -0.83
N GLY A 181 -4.48 2.63 -0.08
CA GLY A 181 -5.13 3.10 1.14
C GLY A 181 -6.56 3.62 0.89
N PHE A 182 -6.75 4.38 -0.20
CA PHE A 182 -8.07 4.84 -0.61
C PHE A 182 -8.96 3.71 -1.10
N PHE A 183 -8.42 2.77 -1.87
CA PHE A 183 -9.13 1.56 -2.32
C PHE A 183 -9.65 0.75 -1.13
N MET A 184 -8.81 0.47 -0.14
CA MET A 184 -9.25 -0.30 1.03
C MET A 184 -10.33 0.44 1.84
N SER A 185 -10.22 1.76 1.93
CA SER A 185 -11.27 2.57 2.55
C SER A 185 -12.58 2.50 1.77
N SER A 186 -12.53 2.52 0.43
CA SER A 186 -13.73 2.43 -0.42
C SER A 186 -14.41 1.06 -0.26
N MET A 187 -13.63 -0.03 -0.24
CA MET A 187 -14.14 -1.38 0.06
C MET A 187 -14.81 -1.45 1.44
N GLU A 188 -14.18 -0.88 2.47
CA GLU A 188 -14.73 -0.86 3.84
C GLU A 188 -16.06 -0.10 3.91
N GLN A 189 -16.19 1.02 3.20
CA GLN A 189 -17.43 1.80 3.11
C GLN A 189 -18.55 1.04 2.41
N ILE A 190 -18.23 0.38 1.30
CA ILE A 190 -19.23 -0.35 0.51
C ILE A 190 -19.69 -1.61 1.26
N LEU A 191 -18.75 -2.40 1.79
CA LEU A 191 -19.05 -3.75 2.31
C LEU A 191 -19.31 -3.82 3.81
N ILE A 192 -18.58 -3.04 4.62
CA ILE A 192 -18.60 -3.18 6.09
C ILE A 192 -19.45 -2.09 6.72
N SER A 193 -19.08 -0.83 6.54
CA SER A 193 -19.83 0.31 7.08
C SER A 193 -21.15 0.53 6.34
N GLN A 194 -21.26 -0.02 5.12
CA GLN A 194 -22.44 0.07 4.26
C GLN A 194 -22.98 1.49 4.12
N ILE A 195 -22.06 2.44 3.86
CA ILE A 195 -22.38 3.85 3.65
C ILE A 195 -23.33 3.97 2.46
N ASN A 196 -24.38 4.78 2.60
CA ASN A 196 -25.40 4.97 1.58
C ASN A 196 -25.85 6.45 1.50
N THR A 197 -26.82 6.73 0.63
CA THR A 197 -27.39 8.07 0.42
C THR A 197 -27.80 8.78 1.70
N ALA A 198 -28.39 8.09 2.68
CA ALA A 198 -28.81 8.71 3.93
C ALA A 198 -27.62 9.18 4.79
N ASP A 199 -26.42 8.64 4.59
CA ASP A 199 -25.21 9.12 5.24
C ASP A 199 -24.66 10.41 4.58
N LEU A 200 -25.06 10.71 3.34
CA LEU A 200 -24.59 11.86 2.55
C LEU A 200 -25.47 13.11 2.72
N LEU A 201 -26.66 12.93 3.31
CA LEU A 201 -27.59 14.02 3.60
C LEU A 201 -27.19 14.74 4.88
N THR A 202 -27.26 16.07 4.84
CA THR A 202 -27.16 16.92 6.03
C THR A 202 -28.38 16.74 6.92
N LYS A 203 -28.31 17.26 8.16
CA LYS A 203 -29.43 17.18 9.10
C LYS A 203 -30.69 17.86 8.54
N ALA A 204 -30.56 19.06 7.97
CA ALA A 204 -31.67 19.80 7.38
C ALA A 204 -32.31 19.07 6.19
N GLU A 205 -31.52 18.38 5.37
CA GLU A 205 -32.03 17.60 4.21
C GLU A 205 -32.66 16.26 4.62
N LYS A 206 -32.39 15.77 5.84
CA LYS A 206 -33.10 14.62 6.41
C LYS A 206 -34.44 15.01 7.00
N ASP A 207 -34.50 16.22 7.56
CA ASP A 207 -35.64 16.73 8.30
C ASP A 207 -36.62 17.51 7.38
N GLY A 208 -36.20 17.87 6.16
CA GLY A 208 -36.98 18.64 5.19
C GLY A 208 -37.40 17.85 3.95
N ASP A 209 -38.38 18.38 3.21
CA ASP A 209 -38.98 17.80 2.00
C ASP A 209 -38.26 18.18 0.69
N ASN A 210 -37.06 18.79 0.80
CA ASN A 210 -36.29 19.21 -0.38
C ASN A 210 -35.48 18.02 -0.91
N ASP A 211 -35.90 17.49 -2.06
CA ASP A 211 -35.16 16.46 -2.79
C ASP A 211 -33.77 16.96 -3.22
N VAL A 212 -32.73 16.27 -2.77
CA VAL A 212 -31.35 16.56 -3.17
C VAL A 212 -31.05 15.87 -4.50
N GLY A 213 -30.67 16.66 -5.50
CA GLY A 213 -30.34 16.14 -6.83
C GLY A 213 -29.21 15.09 -6.83
N ALA A 214 -29.32 14.11 -7.73
CA ALA A 214 -28.35 13.01 -7.86
C ALA A 214 -26.91 13.49 -8.10
N ALA A 215 -26.71 14.58 -8.84
CA ALA A 215 -25.39 15.16 -9.09
C ALA A 215 -24.72 15.63 -7.79
N THR A 216 -25.48 16.30 -6.90
CA THR A 216 -25.00 16.74 -5.59
C THR A 216 -24.65 15.56 -4.69
N LEU A 217 -25.49 14.51 -4.70
CA LEU A 217 -25.23 13.28 -3.97
C LEU A 217 -23.98 12.55 -4.48
N LEU A 218 -23.79 12.46 -5.80
CA LEU A 218 -22.60 11.88 -6.41
C LEU A 218 -21.34 12.67 -6.07
N PHE A 219 -21.41 14.00 -6.06
CA PHE A 219 -20.29 14.85 -5.67
C PHE A 219 -19.90 14.63 -4.20
N ARG A 220 -20.87 14.59 -3.29
CA ARG A 220 -20.63 14.27 -1.86
C ARG A 220 -20.10 12.85 -1.67
N ALA A 221 -20.63 11.89 -2.43
CA ALA A 221 -20.16 10.51 -2.42
C ALA A 221 -18.71 10.39 -2.93
N ALA A 222 -18.31 11.17 -3.94
CA ALA A 222 -16.91 11.23 -4.38
C ALA A 222 -16.00 11.80 -3.28
N GLY A 223 -16.46 12.82 -2.54
CA GLY A 223 -15.76 13.35 -1.36
C GLY A 223 -15.49 12.28 -0.28
N MET A 224 -16.40 11.32 -0.11
CA MET A 224 -16.22 10.19 0.83
C MET A 224 -15.03 9.28 0.52
N TYR A 225 -14.51 9.32 -0.71
CA TYR A 225 -13.29 8.60 -1.08
C TYR A 225 -12.07 9.15 -0.31
N PHE A 226 -12.01 10.48 -0.13
CA PHE A 226 -10.93 11.18 0.57
C PHE A 226 -11.18 11.32 2.08
N ASN A 227 -12.43 11.17 2.52
CA ASN A 227 -12.82 11.22 3.93
C ASN A 227 -12.47 9.92 4.69
N LEU A 228 -11.17 9.62 4.76
CA LEU A 228 -10.61 8.42 5.39
C LEU A 228 -10.88 8.36 6.91
N ARG A 229 -11.12 9.51 7.55
CA ARG A 229 -11.45 9.60 8.97
C ARG A 229 -12.95 9.59 9.28
N ARG A 230 -13.80 9.45 8.27
CA ARG A 230 -15.26 9.37 8.42
C ARG A 230 -15.85 10.62 9.09
N VAL A 231 -15.24 11.80 8.85
CA VAL A 231 -15.71 13.08 9.41
C VAL A 231 -17.15 13.34 8.97
N GLY A 232 -18.02 13.62 9.93
CA GLY A 232 -19.43 13.93 9.65
C GLY A 232 -20.32 12.73 9.28
N VAL A 233 -19.79 11.51 9.29
CA VAL A 233 -20.57 10.29 9.02
C VAL A 233 -20.42 9.26 10.14
N ARG A 234 -21.21 8.18 10.07
CA ARG A 234 -21.16 7.09 11.06
C ARG A 234 -19.75 6.48 11.12
N GLY A 235 -19.24 6.32 12.34
CA GLY A 235 -17.91 5.75 12.57
C GLY A 235 -16.77 6.76 12.46
N GLU A 236 -17.06 8.06 12.60
CA GLU A 236 -16.06 9.12 12.72
C GLU A 236 -14.97 8.80 13.75
N ILE A 237 -13.70 8.92 13.34
CA ILE A 237 -12.58 8.89 14.28
C ILE A 237 -12.43 10.27 14.89
N SER A 238 -12.95 10.45 16.10
CA SER A 238 -12.94 11.70 16.87
C SER A 238 -11.59 12.40 16.84
N VAL A 239 -11.64 13.70 16.55
CA VAL A 239 -10.52 14.64 16.73
C VAL A 239 -10.89 15.46 17.96
N LYS A 240 -10.02 15.50 18.99
CA LYS A 240 -10.30 16.25 20.23
C LYS A 240 -10.52 17.75 20.01
N TYR A 241 -10.14 18.29 18.85
CA TYR A 241 -10.22 19.71 18.57
C TYR A 241 -10.51 19.95 17.08
N ARG A 242 -11.70 20.48 16.78
CA ARG A 242 -12.03 21.03 15.46
C ARG A 242 -11.84 22.54 15.54
N ARG A 243 -10.84 23.08 14.83
CA ARG A 243 -10.79 24.51 14.58
C ARG A 243 -11.62 24.80 13.35
N THR A 244 -12.60 25.68 13.48
CA THR A 244 -13.27 26.31 12.35
C THR A 244 -12.29 27.28 11.71
N ILE A 245 -11.72 26.90 10.56
CA ILE A 245 -10.78 27.71 9.78
C ILE A 245 -11.41 27.91 8.41
N THR A 246 -11.29 29.10 7.83
CA THR A 246 -11.78 29.34 6.47
C THR A 246 -11.01 28.50 5.46
N ARG A 247 -11.70 28.07 4.39
CA ARG A 247 -11.10 27.30 3.28
C ARG A 247 -9.81 27.94 2.75
N ALA A 248 -9.84 29.25 2.47
CA ALA A 248 -8.68 29.97 1.96
C ALA A 248 -7.49 29.93 2.92
N ARG A 249 -7.71 30.24 4.21
CA ARG A 249 -6.63 30.23 5.22
C ARG A 249 -6.04 28.84 5.40
N PHE A 250 -6.88 27.81 5.44
CA PHE A 250 -6.42 26.43 5.56
C PHE A 250 -5.66 25.98 4.29
N LEU A 251 -6.13 26.36 3.10
CA LEU A 251 -5.45 26.09 1.84
C LEU A 251 -4.05 26.71 1.82
N TYR A 252 -3.89 27.99 2.18
CA TYR A 252 -2.57 28.62 2.28
C TYR A 252 -1.65 27.90 3.27
N ALA A 253 -2.17 27.52 4.43
CA ALA A 253 -1.39 26.76 5.42
C ALA A 253 -0.94 25.39 4.86
N LYS A 254 -1.79 24.73 4.07
CA LYS A 254 -1.45 23.44 3.44
C LYS A 254 -0.47 23.58 2.29
N VAL A 255 -0.56 24.63 1.48
CA VAL A 255 0.43 24.93 0.44
C VAL A 255 1.80 25.21 1.07
N ALA A 256 1.86 26.02 2.13
CA ALA A 256 3.10 26.25 2.86
C ALA A 256 3.66 24.95 3.47
N GLU A 257 2.78 24.10 4.02
CA GLU A 257 3.15 22.78 4.54
C GLU A 257 3.73 21.87 3.43
N VAL A 258 3.14 21.86 2.22
CA VAL A 258 3.68 21.13 1.07
C VAL A 258 5.09 21.61 0.74
N LEU A 259 5.32 22.92 0.64
CA LEU A 259 6.63 23.49 0.31
C LEU A 259 7.70 23.08 1.33
N VAL A 260 7.39 23.19 2.63
CA VAL A 260 8.34 22.82 3.70
C VAL A 260 8.67 21.33 3.66
N TRP A 261 7.66 20.45 3.62
CA TRP A 261 7.93 19.01 3.60
C TRP A 261 8.56 18.54 2.30
N TYR A 262 8.28 19.22 1.18
CA TYR A 262 8.95 18.98 -0.10
C TYR A 262 10.45 19.18 0.03
N LEU A 263 10.89 20.35 0.52
CA LEU A 263 12.31 20.67 0.66
C LEU A 263 13.02 19.71 1.62
N ILE A 264 12.36 19.35 2.74
CA ILE A 264 12.90 18.37 3.69
C ILE A 264 13.02 16.98 3.02
N MET A 265 12.02 16.57 2.23
CA MET A 265 12.06 15.30 1.52
C MET A 265 13.17 15.27 0.47
N ASP A 266 13.30 16.34 -0.31
CA ASP A 266 14.36 16.49 -1.32
C ASP A 266 15.75 16.39 -0.68
N ALA A 267 16.00 17.17 0.38
CA ALA A 267 17.25 17.11 1.14
C ALA A 267 17.51 15.70 1.73
N ALA A 268 16.49 15.04 2.27
CA ALA A 268 16.64 13.70 2.84
C ALA A 268 16.97 12.65 1.77
N MET A 269 16.53 12.84 0.52
CA MET A 269 16.83 11.95 -0.60
C MET A 269 18.19 12.21 -1.24
N SER A 270 18.80 13.38 -1.00
CA SER A 270 20.19 13.66 -1.37
C SER A 270 21.22 12.99 -0.45
N ALA A 271 20.78 12.36 0.66
CA ALA A 271 21.67 11.62 1.54
C ALA A 271 22.36 10.45 0.80
N PRO A 272 23.66 10.21 1.05
CA PRO A 272 24.37 9.12 0.40
C PRO A 272 23.79 7.77 0.81
N ARG A 273 23.90 6.80 -0.09
CA ARG A 273 23.48 5.43 0.20
C ARG A 273 24.38 4.81 1.27
N PRO A 274 23.82 3.95 2.13
CA PRO A 274 24.64 3.19 3.06
C PRO A 274 25.57 2.26 2.28
N GLU A 275 26.75 2.02 2.83
CA GLU A 275 27.68 1.04 2.29
C GLU A 275 27.04 -0.35 2.29
N ASN A 276 27.20 -1.11 1.19
CA ASN A 276 26.58 -2.43 1.03
C ASN A 276 26.92 -3.41 2.18
N ARG A 277 28.09 -3.26 2.81
CA ARG A 277 28.51 -4.08 3.95
C ARG A 277 27.67 -3.89 5.21
N LEU A 278 26.97 -2.76 5.36
CA LEU A 278 26.15 -2.44 6.55
C LEU A 278 24.72 -3.01 6.45
N VAL A 279 24.26 -3.29 5.23
CA VAL A 279 22.88 -3.70 4.93
C VAL A 279 22.80 -5.14 4.39
N THR A 280 23.81 -5.97 4.63
CA THR A 280 23.84 -7.36 4.16
C THR A 280 22.69 -8.21 4.72
N ARG A 281 22.43 -9.37 4.10
CA ARG A 281 21.30 -10.23 4.49
C ARG A 281 21.46 -10.83 5.89
N ASP A 282 22.67 -11.23 6.26
CA ASP A 282 23.00 -11.73 7.60
C ASP A 282 22.77 -10.66 8.68
N LYS A 283 23.04 -9.39 8.35
CA LYS A 283 22.76 -8.22 9.19
C LYS A 283 21.29 -7.81 9.21
N GLN A 284 20.39 -8.51 8.52
CA GLN A 284 18.93 -8.35 8.63
C GLN A 284 18.31 -9.34 9.65
N THR A 285 19.08 -9.74 10.67
CA THR A 285 18.64 -10.74 11.65
C THR A 285 17.83 -10.14 12.81
N LEU A 286 16.79 -10.87 13.23
CA LEU A 286 16.04 -10.62 14.48
C LEU A 286 16.68 -11.32 15.68
N PHE A 287 17.25 -12.52 15.49
CA PHE A 287 17.63 -13.37 16.61
C PHE A 287 19.14 -13.46 16.84
N ARG A 288 19.94 -13.31 15.78
CA ARG A 288 21.41 -13.44 15.85
C ARG A 288 22.09 -12.08 16.10
N LEU A 289 21.61 -11.34 17.08
CA LEU A 289 22.13 -9.99 17.40
C LEU A 289 23.57 -10.03 17.92
N SER A 290 23.99 -11.14 18.51
CA SER A 290 25.38 -11.37 18.96
C SER A 290 26.41 -11.32 17.83
N ASN A 291 25.97 -11.52 16.58
CA ASN A 291 26.84 -11.51 15.41
C ASN A 291 27.07 -10.10 14.85
N LEU A 292 26.44 -9.08 15.45
CA LEU A 292 26.52 -7.70 15.00
C LEU A 292 27.62 -6.97 15.76
N SER A 293 28.43 -6.23 15.03
CA SER A 293 29.41 -5.31 15.63
C SER A 293 28.71 -4.10 16.27
N LEU A 294 29.44 -3.32 17.06
CA LEU A 294 28.94 -2.04 17.59
C LEU A 294 28.60 -1.07 16.45
N GLU A 295 29.37 -1.08 15.36
CA GLU A 295 29.09 -0.31 14.15
C GLU A 295 27.74 -0.71 13.55
N ASP A 296 27.45 -2.00 13.44
CA ASP A 296 26.17 -2.50 12.90
C ASP A 296 24.99 -2.10 13.78
N LEU A 297 25.15 -2.15 15.11
CA LEU A 297 24.11 -1.73 16.05
C LEU A 297 23.87 -0.22 15.99
N ALA A 298 24.93 0.58 15.91
CA ALA A 298 24.83 2.02 15.73
C ALA A 298 24.15 2.36 14.40
N PHE A 299 24.58 1.73 13.30
CA PHE A 299 23.96 1.90 11.99
C PHE A 299 22.48 1.52 12.01
N ARG A 300 22.10 0.39 12.63
CA ARG A 300 20.69 0.01 12.81
C ARG A 300 19.88 1.07 13.54
N LEU A 301 20.40 1.64 14.62
CA LEU A 301 19.72 2.70 15.38
C LEU A 301 19.52 3.96 14.53
N PHE A 302 20.59 4.50 13.93
CA PHE A 302 20.51 5.75 13.17
C PHE A 302 19.73 5.59 11.86
N SER A 303 19.93 4.49 11.14
CA SER A 303 19.16 4.20 9.92
C SER A 303 17.67 4.00 10.22
N THR A 304 17.33 3.43 11.38
CA THR A 304 15.96 3.35 11.88
C THR A 304 15.39 4.74 12.11
N LEU A 305 16.08 5.60 12.86
CA LEU A 305 15.61 6.98 13.08
C LEU A 305 15.42 7.74 11.75
N GLY A 306 16.37 7.58 10.82
CA GLY A 306 16.30 8.16 9.48
C GLY A 306 15.07 7.68 8.69
N ILE A 307 14.84 6.37 8.59
CA ILE A 307 13.70 5.85 7.82
C ILE A 307 12.35 6.25 8.42
N TRP A 308 12.23 6.30 9.75
CA TRP A 308 11.00 6.77 10.41
C TRP A 308 10.78 8.26 10.19
N LEU A 309 11.84 9.08 10.20
CA LEU A 309 11.77 10.49 9.88
C LEU A 309 11.35 10.72 8.41
N VAL A 310 12.00 10.04 7.46
CA VAL A 310 11.66 10.14 6.03
C VAL A 310 10.22 9.70 5.78
N THR A 311 9.79 8.60 6.40
CA THR A 311 8.42 8.11 6.27
C THR A 311 7.41 9.09 6.90
N PHE A 312 7.78 9.73 8.02
CA PHE A 312 6.96 10.78 8.63
C PHE A 312 6.79 11.98 7.68
N VAL A 313 7.89 12.47 7.11
CA VAL A 313 7.90 13.58 6.14
C VAL A 313 7.06 13.23 4.90
N CYS A 314 7.28 12.05 4.32
CA CYS A 314 6.52 11.54 3.18
C CYS A 314 5.00 11.50 3.47
N ASN A 315 4.61 10.96 4.63
CA ASN A 315 3.21 10.92 5.06
C ASN A 315 2.60 12.32 5.21
N ARG A 316 3.34 13.28 5.77
CA ARG A 316 2.89 14.68 5.91
C ARG A 316 2.74 15.36 4.56
N LEU A 317 3.72 15.17 3.67
CA LEU A 317 3.68 15.71 2.31
C LEU A 317 2.48 15.16 1.53
N ASN A 318 2.30 13.84 1.51
CA ASN A 318 1.16 13.20 0.85
C ASN A 318 -0.19 13.70 1.38
N HIS A 319 -0.31 13.80 2.71
CA HIS A 319 -1.52 14.31 3.35
C HIS A 319 -1.78 15.77 2.99
N ALA A 320 -0.74 16.62 2.97
CA ALA A 320 -0.89 18.03 2.60
C ALA A 320 -1.23 18.19 1.11
N CYS A 321 -0.60 17.45 0.21
CA CYS A 321 -0.93 17.42 -1.22
C CYS A 321 -2.38 16.99 -1.46
N ALA A 322 -2.81 15.90 -0.83
CA ALA A 322 -4.19 15.41 -0.95
C ALA A 322 -5.19 16.45 -0.41
N ALA A 323 -4.86 17.15 0.67
CA ALA A 323 -5.68 18.24 1.21
C ALA A 323 -5.79 19.42 0.22
N VAL A 324 -4.67 19.89 -0.33
CA VAL A 324 -4.65 20.98 -1.31
C VAL A 324 -5.53 20.64 -2.51
N VAL A 325 -5.31 19.47 -3.13
CA VAL A 325 -6.07 19.03 -4.31
C VAL A 325 -7.56 18.93 -3.98
N SER A 326 -7.91 18.30 -2.87
CA SER A 326 -9.32 18.10 -2.49
C SER A 326 -10.04 19.42 -2.16
N LEU A 327 -9.36 20.37 -1.50
CA LEU A 327 -9.91 21.69 -1.19
C LEU A 327 -10.09 22.54 -2.45
N MET A 328 -9.11 22.50 -3.38
CA MET A 328 -9.19 23.23 -4.66
C MET A 328 -10.34 22.72 -5.53
N LEU A 329 -10.59 21.41 -5.52
CA LEU A 329 -11.73 20.80 -6.21
C LEU A 329 -13.06 20.97 -5.46
N GLY A 330 -13.06 21.55 -4.26
CA GLY A 330 -14.25 21.72 -3.43
C GLY A 330 -14.82 20.41 -2.85
N LEU A 331 -14.09 19.30 -2.96
CA LEU A 331 -14.50 17.95 -2.55
C LEU A 331 -14.51 17.75 -1.03
N SER A 332 -13.84 18.62 -0.28
CA SER A 332 -13.74 18.55 1.18
C SER A 332 -13.79 19.93 1.83
N GLN A 333 -13.93 19.91 3.15
CA GLN A 333 -13.84 21.07 4.04
C GLN A 333 -12.57 20.99 4.89
N PRO A 334 -12.08 22.11 5.45
CA PRO A 334 -10.94 22.11 6.37
C PRO A 334 -11.07 21.10 7.53
N GLU A 335 -12.29 20.89 8.01
CA GLU A 335 -12.60 19.96 9.10
C GLU A 335 -12.38 18.48 8.72
N ASP A 336 -12.39 18.16 7.42
CA ASP A 336 -12.18 16.80 6.90
C ASP A 336 -10.72 16.37 6.89
N TRP A 337 -9.79 17.28 7.21
CA TRP A 337 -8.34 17.07 7.18
C TRP A 337 -7.69 17.23 8.56
N PRO A 338 -8.02 16.38 9.55
CA PRO A 338 -7.44 16.53 10.87
C PRO A 338 -5.98 16.11 10.89
N HIS A 339 -5.32 16.40 12.00
CA HIS A 339 -3.91 16.06 12.15
C HIS A 339 -3.68 14.55 11.97
N LEU A 340 -2.64 14.25 11.18
CA LEU A 340 -2.26 12.89 10.82
C LEU A 340 -1.73 12.09 12.01
N ASN A 341 -1.04 12.80 12.90
CA ASN A 341 -0.36 12.23 14.04
C ASN A 341 -0.99 12.72 15.34
N GLY A 342 -0.97 11.87 16.36
CA GLY A 342 -1.36 12.24 17.71
C GLY A 342 -0.20 12.84 18.52
N SER A 343 -0.32 12.79 19.85
CA SER A 343 0.70 13.32 20.74
C SER A 343 1.91 12.38 20.87
N ILE A 344 3.12 12.94 20.78
CA ILE A 344 4.40 12.25 21.02
C ILE A 344 4.48 11.71 22.47
N SER A 345 3.75 12.33 23.40
CA SER A 345 3.65 11.87 24.79
C SER A 345 3.06 10.46 24.93
N ALA A 346 2.44 9.92 23.87
CA ALA A 346 1.91 8.56 23.82
C ALA A 346 2.92 7.52 23.31
N CYS A 347 4.09 7.93 22.82
CA CYS A 347 5.08 7.04 22.19
C CYS A 347 6.00 6.31 23.17
N TYR A 348 5.63 6.18 24.45
CA TYR A 348 6.37 5.38 25.44
C TYR A 348 5.89 3.92 25.48
N THR A 349 5.01 3.51 24.57
CA THR A 349 4.61 2.12 24.35
C THR A 349 4.46 1.87 22.86
N VAL A 350 4.74 0.66 22.38
CA VAL A 350 4.58 0.26 20.97
C VAL A 350 3.10 0.37 20.60
N ARG A 351 2.19 -0.02 21.51
CA ARG A 351 0.74 0.17 21.36
C ARG A 351 0.36 1.64 21.23
N GLY A 352 0.99 2.52 21.99
CA GLY A 352 0.75 3.96 21.96
C GLY A 352 1.31 4.62 20.70
N PHE A 353 2.50 4.20 20.27
CA PHE A 353 3.10 4.63 19.01
C PHE A 353 2.15 4.38 17.84
N TRP A 354 1.75 3.14 17.58
CA TRP A 354 0.85 2.80 16.48
C TRP A 354 -0.60 3.27 16.70
N GLY A 355 -1.09 3.08 17.92
CA GLY A 355 -2.49 3.26 18.27
C GLY A 355 -2.86 4.67 18.71
N LYS A 356 -1.94 5.63 18.77
CA LYS A 356 -2.25 7.02 19.14
C LYS A 356 -1.45 8.04 18.33
N PHE A 357 -0.17 7.78 18.05
CA PHE A 357 0.71 8.75 17.41
C PHE A 357 0.83 8.57 15.90
N TRP A 358 1.18 7.37 15.42
CA TRP A 358 1.56 7.13 14.03
C TRP A 358 0.36 7.20 13.08
N HIS A 359 0.54 7.82 11.91
CA HIS A 359 -0.42 8.04 10.82
C HIS A 359 -1.84 7.45 11.02
N GLN A 360 -2.76 8.22 11.60
CA GLN A 360 -4.10 7.77 12.03
C GLN A 360 -5.15 7.66 10.90
N LEU A 361 -4.76 7.95 9.66
CA LEU A 361 -5.65 8.05 8.50
C LEU A 361 -6.34 6.72 8.17
N TYR A 362 -5.59 5.61 8.18
CA TYR A 362 -6.10 4.29 7.81
C TYR A 362 -6.65 3.47 8.98
N ARG A 363 -6.69 4.06 10.18
CA ARG A 363 -7.09 3.33 11.39
C ARG A 363 -8.47 2.71 11.27
N LYS A 364 -9.45 3.47 10.75
CA LYS A 364 -10.82 2.97 10.62
C LYS A 364 -10.85 1.75 9.71
N THR A 365 -10.25 1.88 8.53
CA THR A 365 -10.17 0.81 7.53
C THR A 365 -9.55 -0.47 8.10
N PHE A 366 -8.36 -0.37 8.71
CA PHE A 366 -7.65 -1.55 9.19
C PHE A 366 -8.30 -2.19 10.41
N THR A 367 -8.87 -1.39 11.32
CA THR A 367 -9.58 -1.93 12.49
C THR A 367 -10.93 -2.53 12.12
N SER A 368 -11.71 -1.92 11.22
CA SER A 368 -12.96 -2.49 10.71
C SER A 368 -12.73 -3.85 10.04
N LEU A 369 -11.67 -3.99 9.23
CA LEU A 369 -11.29 -5.26 8.60
C LEU A 369 -10.78 -6.27 9.62
N GLY A 370 -9.95 -5.82 10.57
CA GLY A 370 -9.46 -6.62 11.69
C GLY A 370 -10.57 -7.10 12.63
N ASP A 371 -11.69 -6.37 12.70
CA ASP A 371 -12.88 -6.75 13.47
C ASP A 371 -13.78 -7.73 12.70
N PHE A 372 -13.95 -7.51 11.39
CA PHE A 372 -14.86 -8.28 10.54
C PHE A 372 -14.57 -9.78 10.60
N VAL A 373 -13.31 -10.20 10.45
CA VAL A 373 -12.94 -11.61 10.41
C VAL A 373 -13.23 -12.30 11.77
N PRO A 374 -12.73 -11.81 12.92
CA PRO A 374 -13.08 -12.34 14.24
C PRO A 374 -14.58 -12.34 14.54
N ASP A 375 -15.32 -11.28 14.18
CA ASP A 375 -16.74 -11.18 14.52
C ASP A 375 -17.64 -12.04 13.64
N ARG A 376 -17.39 -12.05 12.32
CA ARG A 376 -18.31 -12.63 11.34
C ARG A 376 -17.90 -14.01 10.85
N ILE A 377 -16.59 -14.28 10.79
CA ILE A 377 -16.08 -15.55 10.28
C ILE A 377 -15.84 -16.51 11.45
N PHE A 378 -14.96 -16.13 12.37
CA PHE A 378 -14.60 -16.99 13.51
C PHE A 378 -15.56 -16.89 14.70
N ARG A 379 -16.41 -15.86 14.73
CA ARG A 379 -17.38 -15.59 15.82
C ARG A 379 -16.71 -15.60 17.21
N LEU A 380 -15.50 -15.04 17.30
CA LEU A 380 -14.74 -14.98 18.54
C LEU A 380 -15.44 -14.06 19.54
N ARG A 381 -15.62 -14.54 20.77
CA ARG A 381 -16.21 -13.74 21.86
C ARG A 381 -15.34 -12.51 22.14
N ARG A 382 -15.93 -11.31 21.97
CA ARG A 382 -15.28 -10.03 22.33
C ARG A 382 -14.92 -10.01 23.82
N GLY A 383 -13.80 -9.35 24.14
CA GLY A 383 -13.25 -9.28 25.50
C GLY A 383 -12.27 -10.41 25.85
N THR A 384 -12.21 -11.49 25.05
CA THR A 384 -11.20 -12.54 25.23
C THR A 384 -9.83 -12.11 24.68
N LEU A 385 -8.75 -12.67 25.24
CA LEU A 385 -7.38 -12.41 24.75
C LEU A 385 -7.21 -12.86 23.30
N VAL A 386 -7.77 -14.01 22.93
CA VAL A 386 -7.76 -14.52 21.55
C VAL A 386 -8.40 -13.49 20.62
N SER A 387 -9.62 -13.01 20.92
CA SER A 387 -10.27 -11.99 20.10
C SER A 387 -9.44 -10.71 19.99
N ARG A 388 -8.86 -10.23 21.09
CA ARG A 388 -8.04 -9.00 21.12
C ARG A 388 -6.81 -9.13 20.20
N TYR A 389 -6.04 -10.20 20.33
CA TYR A 389 -4.78 -10.35 19.59
C TYR A 389 -4.99 -10.81 18.14
N THR A 390 -6.04 -11.58 17.84
CA THR A 390 -6.41 -11.86 16.44
C THR A 390 -6.77 -10.58 15.69
N ARG A 391 -7.59 -9.69 16.28
CA ARG A 391 -7.92 -8.37 15.67
C ARG A 391 -6.68 -7.53 15.44
N LEU A 392 -5.79 -7.48 16.44
CA LEU A 392 -4.55 -6.72 16.36
C LEU A 392 -3.64 -7.24 15.25
N PHE A 393 -3.42 -8.56 15.20
CA PHE A 393 -2.61 -9.21 14.18
C PHE A 393 -3.18 -8.96 12.78
N LEU A 394 -4.48 -9.13 12.58
CA LEU A 394 -5.11 -8.89 11.28
C LEU A 394 -5.01 -7.42 10.84
N ALA A 395 -5.19 -6.46 11.76
CA ALA A 395 -5.03 -5.05 11.44
C ALA A 395 -3.59 -4.74 10.96
N PHE A 396 -2.58 -5.29 11.62
CA PHE A 396 -1.18 -5.15 11.18
C PHE A 396 -0.88 -5.91 9.89
N LEU A 397 -1.44 -7.11 9.70
CA LEU A 397 -1.28 -7.87 8.46
C LEU A 397 -1.83 -7.08 7.26
N MET A 398 -2.99 -6.45 7.39
CA MET A 398 -3.53 -5.58 6.34
C MET A 398 -2.61 -4.39 6.05
N SER A 399 -2.00 -3.80 7.09
CA SER A 399 -0.97 -2.77 6.90
C SER A 399 0.27 -3.31 6.17
N GLY A 400 0.67 -4.55 6.42
CA GLY A 400 1.76 -5.22 5.71
C GLY A 400 1.47 -5.45 4.24
N LEU A 401 0.27 -5.97 3.92
CA LEU A 401 -0.17 -6.22 2.55
C LEU A 401 -0.22 -4.93 1.72
N MET A 402 -0.55 -3.78 2.33
CA MET A 402 -0.43 -2.48 1.68
C MET A 402 0.98 -2.24 1.13
N HIS A 403 1.99 -2.61 1.90
CA HIS A 403 3.41 -2.37 1.59
C HIS A 403 4.03 -3.46 0.73
N HIS A 404 3.28 -4.49 0.32
CA HIS A 404 3.78 -5.56 -0.53
C HIS A 404 4.26 -5.05 -1.89
N CYS A 405 3.58 -4.03 -2.45
CA CYS A 405 3.93 -3.45 -3.74
C CYS A 405 5.36 -2.90 -3.80
N ILE A 406 5.93 -2.49 -2.65
CA ILE A 406 7.30 -2.00 -2.55
C ILE A 406 8.27 -3.07 -3.04
N GLY A 407 8.06 -4.34 -2.67
CA GLY A 407 8.94 -5.43 -3.06
C GLY A 407 9.01 -5.62 -4.57
N HIS A 408 7.86 -5.55 -5.25
CA HIS A 408 7.79 -5.62 -6.71
C HIS A 408 8.40 -4.40 -7.39
N LEU A 409 8.07 -3.20 -6.92
CA LEU A 409 8.51 -1.94 -7.53
C LEU A 409 10.00 -1.68 -7.34
N TYR A 410 10.57 -2.13 -6.21
CA TYR A 410 12.00 -1.98 -5.91
C TYR A 410 12.80 -3.25 -6.27
N LEU A 411 12.14 -4.23 -6.91
CA LEU A 411 12.75 -5.47 -7.39
C LEU A 411 13.51 -6.22 -6.29
N PHE A 412 12.90 -6.40 -5.11
CA PHE A 412 13.57 -7.18 -4.07
C PHE A 412 13.79 -8.63 -4.54
N ALA A 413 14.78 -9.27 -3.93
CA ALA A 413 14.95 -10.71 -4.07
C ALA A 413 13.75 -11.49 -3.51
N ALA A 414 13.52 -12.70 -4.04
CA ALA A 414 12.37 -13.53 -3.70
C ALA A 414 12.20 -13.78 -2.18
N ASP A 415 13.30 -13.96 -1.46
CA ASP A 415 13.32 -14.18 -0.01
C ASP A 415 12.93 -12.95 0.82
N ALA A 416 12.99 -11.76 0.21
CA ALA A 416 12.64 -10.48 0.81
C ALA A 416 11.28 -9.92 0.35
N MET A 417 10.55 -10.61 -0.55
CA MET A 417 9.24 -10.16 -1.04
C MET A 417 8.23 -9.88 0.07
N PHE A 418 8.26 -10.68 1.14
CA PHE A 418 7.35 -10.57 2.28
C PHE A 418 7.95 -9.83 3.49
N ALA A 419 8.98 -9.00 3.25
CA ALA A 419 9.69 -8.26 4.30
C ALA A 419 8.75 -7.31 5.08
N SER A 420 7.86 -6.61 4.38
CA SER A 420 6.91 -5.67 4.97
C SER A 420 5.92 -6.37 5.90
N GLU A 421 5.32 -7.47 5.45
CA GLU A 421 4.33 -8.25 6.20
C GLU A 421 4.93 -8.83 7.47
N ARG A 422 6.17 -9.36 7.37
CA ARG A 422 6.92 -9.82 8.54
C ARG A 422 7.13 -8.69 9.54
N PHE A 423 7.59 -7.52 9.08
CA PHE A 423 7.79 -6.35 9.95
C PHE A 423 6.49 -5.94 10.68
N TYR A 424 5.38 -5.83 9.95
CA TYR A 424 4.10 -5.43 10.55
C TYR A 424 3.53 -6.51 11.48
N ALA A 425 3.64 -7.79 11.13
CA ALA A 425 3.21 -8.90 11.99
C ALA A 425 3.95 -8.90 13.34
N ILE A 426 5.26 -8.60 13.34
CA ILE A 426 6.09 -8.50 14.55
C ILE A 426 5.57 -7.38 15.47
N GLN A 427 4.99 -6.30 14.95
CA GLN A 427 4.43 -5.23 15.79
C GLN A 427 3.31 -5.74 16.70
N ALA A 428 2.46 -6.65 16.20
CA ALA A 428 1.41 -7.27 17.00
C ALA A 428 2.00 -8.12 18.15
N VAL A 429 3.09 -8.85 17.87
CA VAL A 429 3.83 -9.64 18.86
C VAL A 429 4.47 -8.75 19.91
N GLY A 430 5.13 -7.66 19.49
CA GLY A 430 5.73 -6.68 20.41
C GLY A 430 4.72 -6.04 21.35
N ILE A 431 3.52 -5.73 20.84
CA ILE A 431 2.42 -5.21 21.65
C ILE A 431 1.87 -6.27 22.62
N ALA A 432 1.74 -7.53 22.20
CA ALA A 432 1.30 -8.60 23.09
C ALA A 432 2.30 -8.86 24.23
N PHE A 433 3.60 -8.83 23.91
CA PHE A 433 4.68 -8.90 24.90
C PHE A 433 4.64 -7.70 25.86
N GLU A 434 4.53 -6.49 25.32
CA GLU A 434 4.41 -5.26 26.12
C GLU A 434 3.19 -5.30 27.06
N ASP A 435 2.03 -5.74 26.58
CA ASP A 435 0.83 -5.93 27.40
C ASP A 435 1.06 -6.97 28.52
N ALA A 436 1.79 -8.06 28.24
CA ALA A 436 2.12 -9.07 29.24
C ALA A 436 3.07 -8.54 30.32
N VAL A 437 4.11 -7.79 29.94
CA VAL A 437 5.02 -7.14 30.90
C VAL A 437 4.27 -6.13 31.77
N GLN A 438 3.36 -5.34 31.18
CA GLN A 438 2.52 -4.41 31.94
C GLN A 438 1.58 -5.14 32.91
N ALA A 439 1.04 -6.31 32.52
CA ALA A 439 0.23 -7.13 33.41
C ALA A 439 1.05 -7.72 34.56
N MET A 440 2.24 -8.24 34.30
CA MET A 440 3.13 -8.80 35.33
C MET A 440 3.62 -7.75 36.33
N THR A 441 3.82 -6.51 35.87
CA THR A 441 4.28 -5.39 36.71
C THR A 441 3.15 -4.54 37.29
N ALA A 442 1.89 -4.95 37.11
CA ALA A 442 0.72 -4.16 37.51
C ALA A 442 0.66 -3.88 39.03
N HIS A 443 1.17 -4.80 39.85
CA HIS A 443 1.22 -4.69 41.30
C HIS A 443 2.43 -3.91 41.83
N VAL A 444 3.40 -3.60 40.97
CA VAL A 444 4.62 -2.86 41.35
C VAL A 444 4.38 -1.36 41.16
N HIS A 445 4.57 -0.58 42.22
CA HIS A 445 4.49 0.88 42.13
C HIS A 445 5.72 1.43 41.40
N ILE A 446 5.57 1.70 40.11
CA ILE A 446 6.60 2.36 39.29
C ILE A 446 6.13 3.80 39.05
N PRO A 447 6.89 4.82 39.48
CA PRO A 447 6.56 6.21 39.21
C PRO A 447 6.36 6.46 37.71
N MET A 448 5.34 7.24 37.36
CA MET A 448 4.99 7.48 35.95
C MET A 448 6.15 8.03 35.10
N PRO A 449 7.01 8.95 35.60
CA PRO A 449 8.18 9.41 34.84
C PRO A 449 9.13 8.28 34.48
N VAL A 450 9.43 7.39 35.44
CA VAL A 450 10.29 6.22 35.23
C VAL A 450 9.67 5.28 34.20
N ARG A 451 8.37 4.98 34.33
CA ARG A 451 7.62 4.15 33.37
C ARG A 451 7.67 4.74 31.95
N ARG A 452 7.61 6.07 31.81
CA ARG A 452 7.73 6.73 30.50
C ARG A 452 9.14 6.62 29.93
N VAL A 453 10.18 6.90 30.73
CA VAL A 453 11.57 6.81 30.26
C VAL A 453 11.89 5.39 29.79
N VAL A 454 11.60 4.38 30.63
CA VAL A 454 11.76 2.96 30.27
C VAL A 454 10.96 2.62 29.02
N GLY A 455 9.72 3.11 28.94
CA GLY A 455 8.85 2.90 27.78
C GLY A 455 9.38 3.51 26.48
N TYR A 456 9.93 4.72 26.51
CA TYR A 456 10.56 5.34 25.34
C TYR A 456 11.80 4.58 24.87
N ILE A 457 12.64 4.13 25.82
CA ILE A 457 13.80 3.29 25.52
C ILE A 457 13.33 1.97 24.89
N TRP A 458 12.31 1.33 25.46
CA TRP A 458 11.71 0.11 24.92
C TRP A 458 11.22 0.29 23.48
N VAL A 459 10.44 1.34 23.20
CA VAL A 459 9.96 1.62 21.84
C VAL A 459 11.12 1.84 20.88
N LEU A 460 12.13 2.61 21.28
CA LEU A 460 13.30 2.86 20.45
C LEU A 460 14.05 1.56 20.13
N VAL A 461 14.36 0.75 21.15
CA VAL A 461 15.03 -0.55 20.99
C VAL A 461 14.21 -1.49 20.12
N PHE A 462 12.89 -1.58 20.36
CA PHE A 462 12.00 -2.47 19.61
C PHE A 462 11.90 -2.07 18.13
N LEU A 463 11.81 -0.78 17.84
CA LEU A 463 11.80 -0.29 16.46
C LEU A 463 13.17 -0.49 15.79
N SER A 464 14.29 -0.18 16.46
CA SER A 464 15.63 -0.43 15.92
C SER A 464 15.93 -1.90 15.69
N TRP A 465 15.31 -2.78 16.47
CA TRP A 465 15.39 -4.22 16.31
C TRP A 465 14.56 -4.74 15.12
N SER A 466 13.33 -4.24 14.96
CA SER A 466 12.38 -4.78 13.97
C SER A 466 12.46 -4.10 12.59
N THR A 467 12.72 -2.80 12.52
CA THR A 467 12.74 -2.00 11.28
C THR A 467 13.69 -2.53 10.19
N PRO A 468 14.91 -3.03 10.50
CA PRO A 468 15.80 -3.61 9.48
C PRO A 468 15.14 -4.68 8.61
N ILE A 469 14.15 -5.41 9.14
CA ILE A 469 13.43 -6.45 8.39
C ILE A 469 12.77 -5.90 7.14
N SER A 470 12.20 -4.70 7.19
CA SER A 470 11.59 -4.05 6.03
C SER A 470 12.51 -3.05 5.34
N SER A 471 13.39 -2.36 6.08
CA SER A 471 14.18 -1.26 5.53
C SER A 471 15.42 -1.74 4.76
N TYR A 472 16.11 -2.79 5.21
CA TYR A 472 17.35 -3.23 4.56
C TYR A 472 17.13 -3.74 3.12
N PRO A 473 16.06 -4.49 2.81
CA PRO A 473 15.71 -4.79 1.42
C PRO A 473 15.60 -3.54 0.54
N SER A 474 14.95 -2.48 1.04
CA SER A 474 14.85 -1.19 0.34
C SER A 474 16.19 -0.48 0.20
N MET A 475 17.05 -0.52 1.23
CA MET A 475 18.38 0.10 1.19
C MET A 475 19.35 -0.63 0.26
N ARG A 476 19.15 -1.95 0.08
CA ARG A 476 19.88 -2.76 -0.90
C ARG A 476 19.32 -2.67 -2.31
N ALA A 477 18.09 -2.17 -2.48
CA ALA A 477 17.57 -1.92 -3.80
C ALA A 477 18.51 -0.94 -4.52
N GLY A 478 18.62 -1.08 -5.83
CA GLY A 478 19.43 -0.19 -6.65
C GLY A 478 18.90 1.24 -6.65
N ASP A 479 19.17 1.99 -7.71
CA ASP A 479 18.61 3.34 -7.79
C ASP A 479 17.10 3.35 -7.98
N ILE A 480 16.36 3.66 -6.92
CA ILE A 480 14.91 3.82 -6.91
C ILE A 480 14.47 5.21 -7.41
N GLY A 481 15.41 6.11 -7.70
CA GLY A 481 15.16 7.48 -8.11
C GLY A 481 14.58 8.36 -7.01
N GLN A 482 14.17 9.57 -7.38
CA GLN A 482 13.60 10.57 -6.46
C GLN A 482 12.12 10.30 -6.19
N MET A 483 11.64 10.67 -5.01
CA MET A 483 10.22 10.62 -4.65
C MET A 483 9.49 11.92 -5.03
N VAL A 484 10.19 13.06 -4.97
CA VAL A 484 9.67 14.36 -5.42
C VAL A 484 9.81 14.50 -6.95
N PRO A 485 8.96 15.31 -7.63
CA PRO A 485 9.02 15.48 -9.08
C PRO A 485 10.32 16.13 -9.62
N PHE A 486 10.95 17.02 -8.86
CA PHE A 486 12.17 17.72 -9.26
C PHE A 486 13.09 18.03 -8.06
N ARG A 487 14.41 17.96 -8.24
CA ARG A 487 15.37 18.41 -7.21
C ARG A 487 15.47 19.93 -7.19
N VAL A 488 15.47 20.47 -5.98
CA VAL A 488 15.72 21.89 -5.73
C VAL A 488 17.03 22.04 -4.96
N VAL A 489 17.26 21.19 -3.96
CA VAL A 489 18.39 21.29 -3.04
C VAL A 489 19.73 21.06 -3.74
N ASP A 490 19.81 20.11 -4.66
CA ASP A 490 21.05 19.82 -5.40
C ASP A 490 21.54 21.01 -6.24
N HIS A 491 20.63 21.87 -6.72
CA HIS A 491 20.97 23.07 -7.47
C HIS A 491 21.72 24.10 -6.59
N PHE A 492 21.42 24.12 -5.29
CA PHE A 492 22.06 25.01 -4.31
C PHE A 492 23.29 24.40 -3.63
N ILE A 493 23.47 23.07 -3.68
CA ILE A 493 24.67 22.40 -3.12
C ILE A 493 25.82 22.36 -4.14
N GLN A 494 25.51 22.41 -5.44
CA GLN A 494 26.51 22.37 -6.52
C GLN A 494 26.91 23.76 -7.05
N SER A 495 26.30 24.83 -6.54
CA SER A 495 26.71 26.23 -6.77
C SER A 495 27.56 26.72 -5.61
#